data_AF-A0AAD1YZN7-F1
#
_entry.id   AF-A0AAD1YZN7-F1
#
_cell.length_a   1.000
_cell.length_b   1.000
_cell.length_c   1.000
_cell.angle_alpha   90.00
_cell.angle_beta   90.00
_cell.angle_gamma   90.00
#
_symmetry.space_group_name_H-M   'P 1'
#
loop_
_entity.id
_entity.type
_entity.pdbx_description
1 polymer ?
#
loop_
_entity_poly.entity_id
_entity_poly.type
_entity_poly.pdbx_seq_one_letter_code
_entity_poly.pdbx_strand_id
1 'polypeptide(L)'
;MEQKLIIVVLLVLALATATAITAEYVRPPPRKTLHFPWNPKPSSHPQQVHISFAGDKHIRVTWVTSDKSSPSIVEYGISPKNYSSKAQGESNSYSYFLYSSGKIHHTVIGPLEDDTLYFYRCGGEDPEFQLKTPPSQFPITFSVAGDLGQTEWTKSTLGHIEQCKYDVHLLPGDLSYADYMQHKWDTFGDLVQPLASSRPWMVTQGNHEKENIPILKDGFVSYNSRWKMPYEESGSSSNLYYSFEVAGVHTIMLGSYTDYDKYSDQYNWLKADLLNVDRERTPWLLVLFHVPWYNSNNAHQGEGDDMMVAMEPLLYAAGVDIVFAGHVHAYERSKRVYNGKLDPCGPVHITIGDGGNREGLAHKYREPEPEWSIFREASFGHGELKIMNSTHALWSWHRNDDDEQVSKEKNIIKKPARPPPPSPGSLGIPIIGQSLSLLWAMRANTADRWMAERAKRYGPIPKLSLFGKPAVFIHGQAANKFVFTSDHSIMNNYQTESIKMILGNRCLLELSGEDHKRERSVLA
;
A
#
# COMPACT_ATOMS: atom_id res chain seq x y z
N MET A 1 38.34 8.85 -56.22
CA MET A 1 36.90 8.49 -56.18
C MET A 1 36.58 7.47 -55.09
N GLU A 2 37.55 6.66 -54.65
CA GLU A 2 37.31 5.51 -53.76
C GLU A 2 37.09 5.84 -52.28
N GLN A 3 37.78 6.85 -51.70
CA GLN A 3 37.63 7.17 -50.28
C GLN A 3 36.23 7.72 -49.90
N LYS A 4 35.60 8.49 -50.77
CA LYS A 4 34.23 8.99 -50.53
C LYS A 4 33.19 7.86 -50.59
N LEU A 5 33.42 6.86 -51.45
CA LEU A 5 32.53 5.70 -51.57
C LEU A 5 32.64 4.80 -50.32
N ILE A 6 33.85 4.60 -49.79
CA ILE A 6 34.07 3.83 -48.56
C ILE A 6 33.40 4.50 -47.35
N ILE A 7 33.50 5.83 -47.21
CA ILE A 7 32.86 6.55 -46.11
C ILE A 7 31.34 6.47 -46.21
N VAL A 8 30.77 6.58 -47.41
CA VAL A 8 29.31 6.44 -47.62
C VAL A 8 28.84 5.01 -47.33
N VAL A 9 29.58 3.99 -47.76
CA VAL A 9 29.24 2.58 -47.48
C VAL A 9 29.34 2.28 -45.98
N LEU A 10 30.36 2.81 -45.28
CA LEU A 10 30.49 2.67 -43.83
C LEU A 10 29.39 3.43 -43.06
N LEU A 11 28.97 4.61 -43.53
CA LEU A 11 27.84 5.34 -42.95
C LEU A 11 26.51 4.63 -43.18
N VAL A 12 26.30 4.01 -44.35
CA VAL A 12 25.10 3.23 -44.65
C VAL A 12 25.07 1.93 -43.83
N LEU A 13 26.22 1.26 -43.62
CA LEU A 13 26.35 0.11 -42.73
C LEU A 13 26.19 0.49 -41.25
N ALA A 14 26.66 1.67 -40.84
CA ALA A 14 26.43 2.20 -39.49
C ALA A 14 24.98 2.62 -39.25
N LEU A 15 24.28 3.16 -40.25
CA LEU A 15 22.84 3.44 -40.18
C LEU A 15 22.00 2.15 -40.23
N ALA A 16 22.43 1.13 -40.99
CA ALA A 16 21.76 -0.17 -41.06
C ALA A 16 21.95 -1.02 -39.78
N THR A 17 22.98 -0.75 -38.98
CA THR A 17 23.20 -1.37 -37.66
C THR A 17 22.59 -0.59 -36.51
N ALA A 18 22.18 0.67 -36.73
CA ALA A 18 21.46 1.49 -35.75
C ALA A 18 19.94 1.25 -35.76
N THR A 19 19.39 0.60 -36.78
CA THR A 19 18.04 0.02 -36.71
C THR A 19 18.16 -1.37 -36.10
N ALA A 20 18.31 -1.43 -34.78
CA ALA A 20 17.84 -2.60 -34.05
C ALA A 20 16.33 -2.68 -34.33
N ILE A 21 15.95 -3.46 -35.34
CA ILE A 21 14.58 -3.94 -35.50
C ILE A 21 14.37 -4.73 -34.22
N THR A 22 13.76 -4.11 -33.21
CA THR A 22 13.11 -4.86 -32.14
C THR A 22 12.08 -5.71 -32.86
N ALA A 23 12.39 -6.99 -33.07
CA ALA A 23 11.43 -7.93 -33.62
C ALA A 23 10.13 -7.72 -32.85
N GLU A 24 9.06 -7.37 -33.56
CA GLU A 24 7.75 -7.10 -32.99
C GLU A 24 7.38 -8.34 -32.17
N TYR A 25 7.42 -8.21 -30.84
CA TYR A 25 7.27 -9.34 -29.95
C TYR A 25 5.84 -9.90 -30.12
N VAL A 26 5.76 -11.13 -30.63
CA VAL A 26 4.49 -11.83 -30.83
C VAL A 26 4.03 -12.38 -29.49
N ARG A 27 3.00 -11.75 -28.93
CA ARG A 27 2.46 -12.10 -27.63
C ARG A 27 1.78 -13.48 -27.70
N PRO A 28 2.09 -14.40 -26.78
CA PRO A 28 1.41 -15.68 -26.73
C PRO A 28 -0.07 -15.49 -26.34
N PRO A 29 -0.98 -16.32 -26.88
CA PRO A 29 -2.41 -16.20 -26.61
C PRO A 29 -2.76 -16.54 -25.15
N PRO A 30 -3.99 -16.24 -24.70
CA PRO A 30 -4.50 -16.75 -23.43
C PRO A 30 -4.33 -18.27 -23.34
N ARG A 31 -3.80 -18.76 -22.21
CA ARG A 31 -3.65 -20.19 -21.95
C ARG A 31 -4.90 -20.76 -21.29
N LYS A 32 -5.02 -22.09 -21.29
CA LYS A 32 -6.22 -22.79 -20.80
C LYS A 32 -6.38 -22.63 -19.29
N THR A 33 -7.63 -22.65 -18.84
CA THR A 33 -7.94 -22.83 -17.41
C THR A 33 -7.42 -24.20 -16.97
N LEU A 34 -6.77 -24.27 -15.81
CA LEU A 34 -6.23 -25.53 -15.30
C LEU A 34 -7.37 -26.50 -14.99
N HIS A 35 -7.13 -27.78 -15.29
CA HIS A 35 -8.00 -28.87 -14.88
C HIS A 35 -7.40 -29.56 -13.67
N PHE A 36 -8.12 -29.56 -12.55
CA PHE A 36 -7.71 -30.23 -11.32
C PHE A 36 -8.38 -31.62 -11.29
N PRO A 37 -7.64 -32.70 -11.58
CA PRO A 37 -8.21 -34.04 -11.51
C PRO A 37 -8.68 -34.33 -10.08
N TRP A 38 -9.82 -35.02 -9.96
CA TRP A 38 -10.32 -35.44 -8.66
C TRP A 38 -9.29 -36.36 -8.00
N ASN A 39 -8.77 -35.93 -6.85
CA ASN A 39 -7.81 -36.67 -6.07
C ASN A 39 -8.35 -36.84 -4.64
N PRO A 40 -8.97 -37.99 -4.31
CA PRO A 40 -9.58 -38.20 -3.01
C PRO A 40 -8.50 -38.21 -1.92
N LYS A 41 -8.62 -37.29 -0.97
CA LYS A 41 -7.81 -37.26 0.25
C LYS A 41 -8.65 -37.73 1.44
N PRO A 42 -8.03 -38.24 2.52
CA PRO A 42 -8.75 -38.49 3.77
C PRO A 42 -9.54 -37.25 4.21
N SER A 43 -10.72 -37.44 4.80
CA SER A 43 -11.62 -36.31 5.09
C SER A 43 -11.05 -35.33 6.12
N SER A 44 -10.18 -35.78 7.01
CA SER A 44 -9.45 -34.96 7.98
C SER A 44 -8.20 -34.27 7.39
N HIS A 45 -7.80 -34.62 6.17
CA HIS A 45 -6.58 -34.10 5.57
C HIS A 45 -6.68 -32.59 5.34
N PRO A 46 -5.73 -31.79 5.87
CA PRO A 46 -5.69 -30.35 5.64
C PRO A 46 -5.43 -30.02 4.17
N GLN A 47 -6.27 -29.16 3.61
CA GLN A 47 -6.14 -28.68 2.23
C GLN A 47 -6.22 -27.15 2.20
N GLN A 48 -5.81 -26.57 1.07
CA GLN A 48 -5.86 -25.13 0.83
C GLN A 48 -5.13 -24.35 1.93
N VAL A 49 -4.03 -24.91 2.44
CA VAL A 49 -3.28 -24.33 3.56
C VAL A 49 -2.63 -23.03 3.12
N HIS A 50 -2.91 -21.95 3.84
CA HIS A 50 -2.31 -20.64 3.59
C HIS A 50 -2.11 -19.87 4.89
N ILE A 51 -1.15 -18.96 4.90
CA ILE A 51 -0.80 -18.16 6.06
C ILE A 51 -0.87 -16.66 5.77
N SER A 52 -1.26 -15.87 6.78
CA SER A 52 -1.31 -14.40 6.73
C SER A 52 -0.87 -13.83 8.08
N PHE A 53 -0.56 -12.53 8.15
CA PHE A 53 -0.30 -11.89 9.44
C PHE A 53 -1.57 -11.82 10.30
N ALA A 54 -1.39 -11.85 11.61
CA ALA A 54 -2.46 -11.74 12.61
C ALA A 54 -2.01 -10.88 13.81
N GLY A 55 -1.38 -9.74 13.51
CA GLY A 55 -0.78 -8.85 14.50
C GLY A 55 0.72 -9.05 14.67
N ASP A 56 1.31 -8.26 15.58
CA ASP A 56 2.75 -8.23 15.82
C ASP A 56 3.27 -9.61 16.20
N LYS A 57 4.23 -10.14 15.43
CA LYS A 57 4.84 -11.47 15.61
C LYS A 57 3.86 -12.66 15.59
N HIS A 58 2.65 -12.48 15.07
CA HIS A 58 1.65 -13.54 14.99
C HIS A 58 1.28 -13.84 13.54
N ILE A 59 1.12 -15.13 13.24
CA ILE A 59 0.70 -15.64 11.93
C ILE A 59 -0.60 -16.42 12.10
N ARG A 60 -1.57 -16.16 11.22
CA ARG A 60 -2.76 -16.99 11.06
C ARG A 60 -2.46 -18.10 10.07
N VAL A 61 -2.68 -19.33 10.48
CA VAL A 61 -2.70 -20.50 9.62
C VAL A 61 -4.16 -20.84 9.33
N THR A 62 -4.50 -20.89 8.05
CA THR A 62 -5.84 -21.23 7.58
C THR A 62 -5.79 -22.49 6.72
N TRP A 63 -6.76 -23.39 6.88
CA TRP A 63 -6.90 -24.58 6.06
C TRP A 63 -8.34 -25.06 6.01
N VAL A 64 -8.65 -26.00 5.11
CA VAL A 64 -9.97 -26.61 4.95
C VAL A 64 -9.90 -28.12 5.15
N THR A 65 -10.88 -28.68 5.85
CA THR A 65 -11.12 -30.13 5.92
C THR A 65 -12.54 -30.49 5.48
N SER A 66 -12.71 -31.67 4.87
CA SER A 66 -14.04 -32.19 4.54
C SER A 66 -14.75 -32.72 5.79
N ASP A 67 -14.00 -33.26 6.75
CA ASP A 67 -14.52 -33.71 8.04
C ASP A 67 -14.79 -32.51 8.96
N LYS A 68 -16.06 -32.32 9.31
CA LYS A 68 -16.55 -31.24 10.17
C LYS A 68 -16.16 -31.42 11.65
N SER A 69 -15.75 -32.63 12.05
CA SER A 69 -15.28 -32.92 13.40
C SER A 69 -13.80 -32.59 13.62
N SER A 70 -13.04 -32.33 12.54
CA SER A 70 -11.61 -32.00 12.61
C SER A 70 -11.34 -30.83 13.57
N PRO A 71 -10.30 -30.91 14.41
CA PRO A 71 -9.98 -29.85 15.35
C PRO A 71 -9.27 -28.67 14.66
N SER A 72 -9.59 -27.44 15.06
CA SER A 72 -8.84 -26.23 14.68
C SER A 72 -7.58 -26.10 15.53
N ILE A 73 -6.59 -26.95 15.32
CA ILE A 73 -5.35 -26.97 16.10
C ILE A 73 -4.16 -26.83 15.16
N VAL A 74 -3.15 -26.06 15.57
CA VAL A 74 -1.84 -26.04 14.92
C VAL A 74 -0.78 -26.40 15.93
N GLU A 75 0.04 -27.38 15.59
CA GLU A 75 1.22 -27.77 16.35
C GLU A 75 2.44 -27.29 15.56
N TYR A 76 3.37 -26.58 16.22
CA TYR A 76 4.50 -25.94 15.56
C TYR A 76 5.77 -25.94 16.42
N GLY A 77 6.92 -25.83 15.77
CA GLY A 77 8.24 -25.79 16.40
C GLY A 77 9.35 -25.48 15.40
N ILE A 78 10.58 -25.36 15.89
CA ILE A 78 11.76 -25.02 15.07
C ILE A 78 12.52 -26.25 14.55
N SER A 79 11.96 -27.45 14.75
CA SER A 79 12.58 -28.71 14.34
C SER A 79 11.56 -29.61 13.63
N PRO A 80 11.93 -30.28 12.53
CA PRO A 80 11.02 -31.17 11.81
C PRO A 80 10.43 -32.23 12.74
N LYS A 81 9.12 -32.45 12.64
CA LYS A 81 8.35 -33.43 13.41
C LYS A 81 8.45 -33.29 14.94
N ASN A 82 8.97 -32.18 15.45
CA ASN A 82 9.07 -31.88 16.88
C ASN A 82 8.41 -30.53 17.18
N TYR A 83 7.16 -30.60 17.59
CA TYR A 83 6.31 -29.44 17.84
C TYR A 83 6.36 -29.07 19.33
N SER A 84 7.14 -28.04 19.67
CA SER A 84 7.27 -27.54 21.04
C SER A 84 6.04 -26.75 21.51
N SER A 85 5.19 -26.33 20.57
CA SER A 85 4.10 -25.41 20.80
C SER A 85 2.82 -25.86 20.10
N LYS A 86 1.68 -25.47 20.67
CA LYS A 86 0.34 -25.83 20.19
C LYS A 86 -0.59 -24.65 20.36
N ALA A 87 -1.37 -24.33 19.33
CA ALA A 87 -2.39 -23.30 19.35
C ALA A 87 -3.76 -23.89 18.99
N GLN A 88 -4.80 -23.36 19.62
CA GLN A 88 -6.20 -23.66 19.32
C GLN A 88 -6.80 -22.46 18.60
N GLY A 89 -7.46 -22.72 17.49
CA GLY A 89 -8.13 -21.73 16.66
C GLY A 89 -9.64 -21.90 16.61
N GLU A 90 -10.24 -21.11 15.74
CA GLU A 90 -11.65 -21.11 15.41
C GLU A 90 -11.91 -21.83 14.07
N SER A 91 -13.19 -21.97 13.71
CA SER A 91 -13.58 -22.46 12.40
C SER A 91 -14.91 -21.89 11.98
N ASN A 92 -15.09 -21.75 10.66
CA ASN A 92 -16.36 -21.42 10.05
C ASN A 92 -16.66 -22.39 8.89
N SER A 93 -17.80 -22.17 8.24
CA SER A 93 -18.16 -22.80 6.97
C SER A 93 -19.22 -21.92 6.32
N TYR A 94 -19.33 -21.95 5.00
CA TYR A 94 -20.36 -21.22 4.28
C TYR A 94 -21.06 -22.09 3.24
N SER A 95 -22.27 -21.69 2.90
CA SER A 95 -23.01 -22.23 1.76
C SER A 95 -23.25 -21.16 0.72
N TYR A 96 -23.35 -21.58 -0.54
CA TYR A 96 -23.65 -20.72 -1.67
C TYR A 96 -24.52 -21.53 -2.64
N PHE A 97 -25.85 -21.34 -2.56
CA PHE A 97 -26.85 -22.22 -3.19
C PHE A 97 -26.62 -23.70 -2.86
N LEU A 98 -26.31 -24.52 -3.88
CA LEU A 98 -26.08 -25.96 -3.77
C LEU A 98 -24.67 -26.32 -3.30
N TYR A 99 -23.77 -25.33 -3.23
CA TYR A 99 -22.43 -25.53 -2.69
C TYR A 99 -22.44 -25.37 -1.17
N SER A 100 -21.73 -26.27 -0.49
CA SER A 100 -21.37 -26.12 0.92
C SER A 100 -19.87 -26.33 1.05
N SER A 101 -19.18 -25.39 1.69
CA SER A 101 -17.75 -25.51 1.93
C SER A 101 -17.45 -26.67 2.89
N GLY A 102 -16.19 -27.11 2.87
CA GLY A 102 -15.62 -27.82 4.01
C GLY A 102 -15.63 -26.94 5.27
N LYS A 103 -15.13 -27.50 6.37
CA LYS A 103 -14.83 -26.72 7.57
C LYS A 103 -13.56 -25.92 7.31
N ILE A 104 -13.63 -24.60 7.42
CA ILE A 104 -12.50 -23.70 7.24
C ILE A 104 -12.01 -23.33 8.63
N HIS A 105 -10.73 -23.56 8.89
CA HIS A 105 -10.12 -23.37 10.19
C HIS A 105 -9.23 -22.14 10.17
N HIS A 106 -9.21 -21.36 11.24
CA HIS A 106 -8.28 -20.25 11.41
C HIS A 106 -7.61 -20.37 12.77
N THR A 107 -6.30 -20.56 12.79
CA THR A 107 -5.53 -20.68 14.03
C THR A 107 -4.39 -19.67 14.03
N VAL A 108 -4.34 -18.81 15.04
CA VAL A 108 -3.24 -17.86 15.22
C VAL A 108 -2.15 -18.52 16.04
N ILE A 109 -0.92 -18.49 15.53
CA ILE A 109 0.30 -18.96 16.20
C ILE A 109 1.21 -17.78 16.49
N GLY A 110 1.99 -17.89 17.56
CA GLY A 110 2.91 -16.85 18.00
C GLY A 110 2.85 -16.59 19.51
N PRO A 111 3.62 -15.60 20.00
CA PRO A 111 4.56 -14.78 19.22
C PRO A 111 5.71 -15.62 18.64
N LEU A 112 6.10 -15.34 17.40
CA LEU A 112 7.18 -16.02 16.69
C LEU A 112 8.45 -15.17 16.66
N GLU A 113 9.59 -15.82 16.58
CA GLU A 113 10.87 -15.14 16.33
C GLU A 113 10.98 -14.71 14.87
N ASP A 114 11.59 -13.56 14.64
CA ASP A 114 11.82 -13.01 13.30
C ASP A 114 12.88 -13.85 12.55
N ASP A 115 12.84 -13.83 11.22
CA ASP A 115 13.78 -14.58 10.35
C ASP A 115 14.02 -16.04 10.80
N THR A 116 12.96 -16.76 11.17
CA THR A 116 13.05 -18.10 11.76
C THR A 116 12.18 -19.10 11.00
N LEU A 117 12.74 -20.27 10.71
CA LEU A 117 12.04 -21.37 10.05
C LEU A 117 11.27 -22.17 11.10
N TYR A 118 9.96 -22.27 10.93
CA TYR A 118 9.07 -23.09 11.75
C TYR A 118 8.48 -24.22 10.90
N PHE A 119 8.40 -25.39 11.53
CA PHE A 119 7.68 -26.56 11.03
C PHE A 119 6.33 -26.61 11.74
N TYR A 120 5.26 -26.84 11.01
CA TYR A 120 3.93 -26.89 11.58
C TYR A 120 3.05 -27.92 10.90
N ARG A 121 2.05 -28.43 11.63
CA ARG A 121 0.99 -29.28 11.07
C ARG A 121 -0.38 -28.84 11.55
N CYS A 122 -1.37 -29.07 10.71
CA CYS A 122 -2.75 -28.63 10.92
C CYS A 122 -3.62 -29.82 11.37
N GLY A 123 -4.48 -29.62 12.36
CA GLY A 123 -5.40 -30.65 12.86
C GLY A 123 -4.74 -31.86 13.54
N GLY A 124 -3.41 -31.84 13.74
CA GLY A 124 -2.64 -33.02 14.19
C GLY A 124 -2.36 -34.04 13.08
N GLU A 125 -2.68 -33.71 11.83
CA GLU A 125 -2.60 -34.59 10.66
C GLU A 125 -1.37 -34.25 9.80
N ASP A 126 -0.91 -35.22 9.01
CA ASP A 126 0.06 -34.97 7.94
C ASP A 126 -0.60 -34.29 6.72
N PRO A 127 0.16 -33.49 5.93
CA PRO A 127 1.61 -33.35 5.96
C PRO A 127 2.10 -32.27 6.95
N GLU A 128 3.40 -32.28 7.20
CA GLU A 128 4.09 -31.16 7.82
C GLU A 128 4.37 -30.08 6.77
N PHE A 129 4.12 -28.83 7.14
CA PHE A 129 4.41 -27.63 6.38
C PHE A 129 5.58 -26.88 7.01
N GLN A 130 6.16 -25.97 6.24
CA GLN A 130 7.24 -25.10 6.68
C GLN A 130 6.84 -23.66 6.41
N LEU A 131 6.96 -22.79 7.42
CA LEU A 131 6.84 -21.35 7.25
C LEU A 131 8.13 -20.68 7.70
N LYS A 132 8.48 -19.58 7.05
CA LYS A 132 9.63 -18.77 7.44
C LYS A 132 9.13 -17.35 7.72
N THR A 133 9.31 -16.90 8.97
CA THR A 133 8.92 -15.55 9.37
C THR A 133 9.77 -14.50 8.65
N PRO A 134 9.23 -13.32 8.34
CA PRO A 134 9.99 -12.21 7.77
C PRO A 134 11.10 -11.72 8.71
N PRO A 135 12.10 -11.00 8.19
CA PRO A 135 13.07 -10.30 9.04
C PRO A 135 12.40 -9.14 9.81
N SER A 136 12.99 -8.74 10.94
CA SER A 136 12.52 -7.59 11.73
C SER A 136 13.02 -6.24 11.21
N GLN A 137 13.98 -6.24 10.29
CA GLN A 137 14.60 -5.05 9.72
C GLN A 137 14.88 -5.24 8.23
N PHE A 138 15.22 -4.15 7.54
CA PHE A 138 15.67 -4.21 6.15
C PHE A 138 16.94 -5.06 5.99
N PRO A 139 17.11 -5.73 4.83
CA PRO A 139 16.23 -5.71 3.67
C PRO A 139 15.01 -6.63 3.84
N ILE A 140 13.89 -6.25 3.19
CA ILE A 140 12.70 -7.10 3.04
C ILE A 140 12.27 -7.13 1.56
N THR A 141 11.82 -8.29 1.09
CA THR A 141 11.37 -8.48 -0.29
C THR A 141 9.88 -8.85 -0.34
N PHE A 142 9.11 -8.07 -1.08
CA PHE A 142 7.71 -8.39 -1.40
C PHE A 142 7.61 -8.90 -2.83
N SER A 143 6.82 -9.96 -3.04
CA SER A 143 6.28 -10.27 -4.37
C SER A 143 4.89 -9.67 -4.50
N VAL A 144 4.54 -9.17 -5.69
CA VAL A 144 3.25 -8.50 -5.94
C VAL A 144 2.65 -9.01 -7.24
N ALA A 145 1.43 -9.53 -7.20
CA ALA A 145 0.67 -9.91 -8.39
C ALA A 145 -0.83 -9.85 -8.09
N GLY A 146 -1.61 -9.13 -8.90
CA GLY A 146 -3.07 -9.12 -8.83
C GLY A 146 -3.68 -10.07 -9.86
N ASP A 147 -4.98 -10.32 -9.76
CA ASP A 147 -5.76 -10.85 -10.88
C ASP A 147 -5.22 -12.22 -11.34
N LEU A 148 -4.96 -13.10 -10.36
CA LEU A 148 -4.27 -14.38 -10.57
C LEU A 148 -5.13 -15.35 -11.36
N GLY A 149 -6.34 -15.66 -10.88
CA GLY A 149 -7.18 -16.72 -11.43
C GLY A 149 -6.54 -18.10 -11.31
N GLN A 150 -6.79 -18.98 -12.28
CA GLN A 150 -6.31 -20.37 -12.23
C GLN A 150 -6.09 -20.97 -13.63
N THR A 151 -5.28 -20.30 -14.43
CA THR A 151 -4.87 -20.74 -15.77
C THR A 151 -3.42 -21.25 -15.78
N GLU A 152 -2.97 -21.79 -16.91
CA GLU A 152 -1.54 -22.10 -17.07
C GLU A 152 -0.65 -20.84 -17.00
N TRP A 153 -1.20 -19.65 -17.26
CA TRP A 153 -0.49 -18.39 -17.01
C TRP A 153 -0.35 -18.12 -15.53
N THR A 154 -1.41 -18.33 -14.74
CA THR A 154 -1.32 -18.26 -13.27
C THR A 154 -0.23 -19.18 -12.75
N LYS A 155 -0.18 -20.43 -13.23
CA LYS A 155 0.85 -21.40 -12.84
C LYS A 155 2.26 -20.90 -13.17
N SER A 156 2.45 -20.28 -14.34
CA SER A 156 3.71 -19.67 -14.73
C SER A 156 4.08 -18.49 -13.81
N THR A 157 3.13 -17.60 -13.52
CA THR A 157 3.33 -16.48 -12.56
C THR A 157 3.76 -16.99 -11.20
N LEU A 158 3.06 -18.00 -10.66
CA LEU A 158 3.40 -18.61 -9.36
C LEU A 158 4.78 -19.27 -9.40
N GLY A 159 5.13 -19.97 -10.48
CA GLY A 159 6.47 -20.54 -10.66
C GLY A 159 7.58 -19.48 -10.69
N HIS A 160 7.31 -18.30 -11.24
CA HIS A 160 8.26 -17.18 -11.21
C HIS A 160 8.34 -16.54 -9.80
N ILE A 161 7.21 -16.41 -9.11
CA ILE A 161 7.17 -15.91 -7.72
C ILE A 161 7.97 -16.83 -6.78
N GLU A 162 7.90 -18.14 -6.97
CA GLU A 162 8.69 -19.13 -6.21
C GLU A 162 10.20 -18.85 -6.29
N GLN A 163 10.68 -18.39 -7.45
CA GLN A 163 12.09 -18.10 -7.70
C GLN A 163 12.57 -16.79 -7.05
N CYS A 164 11.67 -15.87 -6.71
CA CYS A 164 12.00 -14.53 -6.20
C CYS A 164 12.55 -14.49 -4.77
N LYS A 165 12.49 -15.61 -4.01
CA LYS A 165 12.88 -15.66 -2.59
C LYS A 165 12.28 -14.50 -1.77
N TYR A 166 10.98 -14.29 -1.91
CA TYR A 166 10.24 -13.22 -1.23
C TYR A 166 9.95 -13.58 0.24
N ASP A 167 9.68 -12.55 1.04
CA ASP A 167 9.31 -12.67 2.46
C ASP A 167 7.78 -12.58 2.65
N VAL A 168 7.11 -11.73 1.86
CA VAL A 168 5.66 -11.49 1.91
C VAL A 168 5.09 -11.37 0.49
N HIS A 169 3.94 -11.98 0.22
CA HIS A 169 3.21 -11.81 -1.04
C HIS A 169 2.06 -10.83 -0.86
N LEU A 170 1.92 -9.86 -1.78
CA LEU A 170 0.85 -8.88 -1.82
C LEU A 170 -0.03 -9.11 -3.05
N LEU A 171 -1.34 -9.24 -2.85
CA LEU A 171 -2.31 -9.54 -3.92
C LEU A 171 -3.43 -8.50 -3.93
N PRO A 172 -3.43 -7.53 -4.88
CA PRO A 172 -4.41 -6.45 -4.96
C PRO A 172 -5.78 -6.88 -5.55
N GLY A 173 -6.38 -7.96 -5.07
CA GLY A 173 -7.71 -8.42 -5.48
C GLY A 173 -7.76 -9.36 -6.69
N ASP A 174 -8.95 -9.90 -6.94
CA ASP A 174 -9.27 -10.87 -7.98
C ASP A 174 -8.45 -12.16 -7.87
N LEU A 175 -8.79 -12.94 -6.84
CA LEU A 175 -8.03 -14.13 -6.45
C LEU A 175 -8.35 -15.30 -7.39
N SER A 176 -9.55 -15.86 -7.26
CA SER A 176 -9.86 -17.18 -7.82
C SER A 176 -10.58 -17.14 -9.17
N TYR A 177 -11.25 -16.03 -9.49
CA TYR A 177 -12.23 -15.93 -10.58
C TYR A 177 -13.30 -17.04 -10.49
N ALA A 178 -13.68 -17.40 -9.24
CA ALA A 178 -14.76 -18.32 -8.98
C ALA A 178 -16.11 -17.71 -9.35
N ASP A 179 -16.29 -16.42 -9.02
CA ASP A 179 -17.48 -15.58 -9.16
C ASP A 179 -18.71 -16.16 -8.47
N TYR A 180 -19.26 -17.23 -9.03
CA TYR A 180 -20.44 -17.92 -8.51
C TYR A 180 -20.26 -19.44 -8.51
N MET A 181 -19.19 -19.93 -9.13
CA MET A 181 -18.81 -21.34 -9.22
C MET A 181 -17.87 -21.72 -8.08
N GLN A 182 -18.43 -21.89 -6.88
CA GLN A 182 -17.66 -21.96 -5.63
C GLN A 182 -16.57 -23.04 -5.54
N HIS A 183 -16.68 -24.16 -6.25
CA HIS A 183 -15.62 -25.17 -6.29
C HIS A 183 -14.30 -24.62 -6.83
N LYS A 184 -14.33 -23.52 -7.58
CA LYS A 184 -13.14 -22.81 -8.06
C LYS A 184 -12.34 -22.13 -6.95
N TRP A 185 -12.97 -21.79 -5.82
CA TRP A 185 -12.24 -21.35 -4.63
C TRP A 185 -11.42 -22.49 -4.03
N ASP A 186 -11.96 -23.71 -4.05
CA ASP A 186 -11.26 -24.88 -3.53
C ASP A 186 -10.02 -25.20 -4.38
N THR A 187 -10.19 -25.24 -5.70
CA THR A 187 -9.07 -25.50 -6.63
C THR A 187 -8.05 -24.36 -6.65
N PHE A 188 -8.48 -23.11 -6.48
CA PHE A 188 -7.56 -21.99 -6.31
C PHE A 188 -6.73 -22.12 -5.03
N GLY A 189 -7.38 -22.49 -3.91
CA GLY A 189 -6.68 -22.75 -2.65
C GLY A 189 -5.64 -23.86 -2.77
N ASP A 190 -5.98 -24.95 -3.47
CA ASP A 190 -5.03 -26.04 -3.75
C ASP A 190 -3.88 -25.58 -4.66
N LEU A 191 -4.16 -24.73 -5.66
CA LEU A 191 -3.17 -24.19 -6.59
C LEU A 191 -2.12 -23.33 -5.87
N VAL A 192 -2.55 -22.46 -4.95
CA VAL A 192 -1.64 -21.51 -4.28
C VAL A 192 -0.99 -22.08 -3.02
N GLN A 193 -1.53 -23.15 -2.43
CA GLN A 193 -1.03 -23.77 -1.19
C GLN A 193 0.50 -23.97 -1.14
N PRO A 194 1.20 -24.44 -2.21
CA PRO A 194 2.64 -24.64 -2.15
C PRO A 194 3.43 -23.38 -1.75
N LEU A 195 2.96 -22.20 -2.18
CA LEU A 195 3.55 -20.92 -1.83
C LEU A 195 2.90 -20.32 -0.58
N ALA A 196 1.56 -20.29 -0.56
CA ALA A 196 0.78 -19.62 0.47
C ALA A 196 0.90 -20.27 1.86
N SER A 197 1.26 -21.55 1.95
CA SER A 197 1.55 -22.22 3.24
C SER A 197 2.92 -21.87 3.82
N SER A 198 3.81 -21.25 3.02
CA SER A 198 5.22 -21.03 3.40
C SER A 198 5.56 -19.59 3.73
N ARG A 199 4.85 -18.63 3.13
CA ARG A 199 5.05 -17.19 3.30
C ARG A 199 3.70 -16.48 3.49
N PRO A 200 3.64 -15.40 4.29
CA PRO A 200 2.42 -14.61 4.44
C PRO A 200 1.90 -14.07 3.10
N TRP A 201 0.64 -14.35 2.81
CA TRP A 201 -0.12 -13.78 1.70
C TRP A 201 -1.10 -12.73 2.26
N MET A 202 -0.90 -11.48 1.84
CA MET A 202 -1.73 -10.35 2.25
C MET A 202 -2.57 -9.92 1.05
N VAL A 203 -3.87 -10.15 1.14
CA VAL A 203 -4.81 -10.02 0.02
C VAL A 203 -5.85 -8.94 0.31
N THR A 204 -6.31 -8.22 -0.71
CA THR A 204 -7.55 -7.45 -0.65
C THR A 204 -8.58 -8.07 -1.59
N GLN A 205 -9.79 -7.54 -1.57
CA GLN A 205 -10.90 -7.93 -2.45
C GLN A 205 -10.80 -7.22 -3.81
N GLY A 206 -11.21 -7.90 -4.88
CA GLY A 206 -11.54 -7.31 -6.18
C GLY A 206 -13.03 -7.47 -6.52
N ASN A 207 -13.43 -7.15 -7.76
CA ASN A 207 -14.84 -7.31 -8.16
C ASN A 207 -15.25 -8.77 -8.25
N HIS A 208 -14.33 -9.68 -8.55
CA HIS A 208 -14.62 -11.10 -8.64
C HIS A 208 -14.88 -11.75 -7.27
N GLU A 209 -14.46 -11.10 -6.18
CA GLU A 209 -14.79 -11.53 -4.81
C GLU A 209 -16.16 -11.02 -4.33
N LYS A 210 -16.79 -10.08 -5.05
CA LYS A 210 -18.07 -9.50 -4.63
C LYS A 210 -19.14 -10.55 -4.50
N GLU A 211 -19.28 -11.45 -5.49
CA GLU A 211 -20.19 -12.61 -5.49
C GLU A 211 -21.58 -12.29 -4.88
N ASN A 212 -22.12 -11.09 -5.15
CA ASN A 212 -23.36 -10.61 -4.53
C ASN A 212 -24.53 -10.92 -5.46
N ILE A 213 -25.56 -11.55 -4.91
CA ILE A 213 -26.82 -11.75 -5.62
C ILE A 213 -27.90 -11.01 -4.85
N PRO A 214 -28.43 -9.90 -5.42
CA PRO A 214 -29.40 -9.07 -4.74
C PRO A 214 -30.51 -9.89 -4.08
N ILE A 215 -30.78 -9.61 -2.80
CA ILE A 215 -31.82 -10.26 -1.96
C ILE A 215 -31.49 -11.70 -1.54
N LEU A 216 -30.69 -12.44 -2.31
CA LEU A 216 -30.43 -13.87 -2.08
C LEU A 216 -29.12 -14.15 -1.33
N LYS A 217 -28.09 -13.33 -1.56
CA LYS A 217 -26.77 -13.60 -1.01
C LYS A 217 -25.95 -12.32 -0.82
N ASP A 218 -25.49 -12.11 0.40
CA ASP A 218 -24.56 -11.04 0.74
C ASP A 218 -23.24 -11.19 -0.03
N GLY A 219 -22.59 -10.06 -0.33
CA GLY A 219 -21.32 -10.07 -1.03
C GLY A 219 -20.14 -10.53 -0.16
N PHE A 220 -19.04 -10.92 -0.80
CA PHE A 220 -17.77 -11.27 -0.17
C PHE A 220 -17.82 -12.44 0.82
N VAL A 221 -18.90 -13.23 0.85
CA VAL A 221 -19.06 -14.36 1.80
C VAL A 221 -17.90 -15.35 1.66
N SER A 222 -17.55 -15.73 0.43
CA SER A 222 -16.48 -16.69 0.15
C SER A 222 -15.10 -16.13 0.52
N TYR A 223 -14.83 -14.87 0.15
CA TYR A 223 -13.61 -14.15 0.51
C TYR A 223 -13.43 -14.06 2.03
N ASN A 224 -14.44 -13.54 2.76
CA ASN A 224 -14.38 -13.37 4.21
C ASN A 224 -14.30 -14.68 4.99
N SER A 225 -14.88 -15.76 4.44
CA SER A 225 -14.79 -17.08 5.08
C SER A 225 -13.41 -17.71 4.89
N ARG A 226 -12.77 -17.50 3.75
CA ARG A 226 -11.51 -18.18 3.36
C ARG A 226 -10.27 -17.38 3.73
N TRP A 227 -10.30 -16.07 3.57
CA TRP A 227 -9.14 -15.18 3.71
C TRP A 227 -9.39 -14.17 4.83
N LYS A 228 -9.23 -14.62 6.08
CA LYS A 228 -9.32 -13.76 7.27
C LYS A 228 -8.00 -13.00 7.48
N MET A 229 -8.03 -11.72 7.17
CA MET A 229 -6.92 -10.78 7.24
C MET A 229 -6.87 -10.07 8.60
N PRO A 230 -5.77 -9.37 8.96
CA PRO A 230 -5.61 -8.76 10.28
C PRO A 230 -6.38 -7.44 10.46
N TYR A 231 -7.69 -7.46 10.18
CA TYR A 231 -8.52 -6.26 10.25
C TYR A 231 -8.82 -5.87 11.69
N GLU A 232 -9.05 -6.84 12.59
CA GLU A 232 -9.25 -6.53 14.00
C GLU A 232 -7.96 -5.95 14.63
N GLU A 233 -6.81 -6.51 14.30
CA GLU A 233 -5.50 -6.10 14.83
C GLU A 233 -5.08 -4.71 14.34
N SER A 234 -5.57 -4.27 13.18
CA SER A 234 -5.41 -2.90 12.68
C SER A 234 -6.54 -1.94 13.07
N GLY A 235 -7.47 -2.38 13.94
CA GLY A 235 -8.57 -1.55 14.42
C GLY A 235 -9.63 -1.24 13.36
N SER A 236 -9.67 -1.99 12.27
CA SER A 236 -10.72 -1.91 11.25
C SER A 236 -11.97 -2.68 11.69
N SER A 237 -13.14 -2.25 11.22
CA SER A 237 -14.42 -2.94 11.42
C SER A 237 -14.71 -4.01 10.37
N SER A 238 -13.85 -4.15 9.34
CA SER A 238 -14.13 -4.99 8.18
C SER A 238 -12.89 -5.66 7.61
N ASN A 239 -13.01 -6.94 7.25
CA ASN A 239 -11.98 -7.71 6.56
C ASN A 239 -11.65 -7.20 5.14
N LEU A 240 -12.41 -6.22 4.63
CA LEU A 240 -12.23 -5.64 3.30
C LEU A 240 -11.19 -4.50 3.26
N TYR A 241 -10.81 -3.97 4.42
CA TYR A 241 -9.76 -2.95 4.54
C TYR A 241 -9.06 -3.06 5.90
N TYR A 242 -7.73 -3.03 5.89
CA TYR A 242 -6.91 -3.28 7.07
C TYR A 242 -5.47 -2.80 6.84
N SER A 243 -4.66 -2.76 7.88
CA SER A 243 -3.23 -2.45 7.76
C SER A 243 -2.38 -3.50 8.48
N PHE A 244 -1.09 -3.53 8.17
CA PHE A 244 -0.11 -4.34 8.90
C PHE A 244 1.28 -3.73 8.76
N GLU A 245 2.17 -4.15 9.65
CA GLU A 245 3.55 -3.68 9.67
C GLU A 245 4.53 -4.84 9.66
N VAL A 246 5.61 -4.69 8.88
CA VAL A 246 6.69 -5.67 8.82
C VAL A 246 7.98 -4.98 8.40
N ALA A 247 9.09 -5.26 9.10
CA ALA A 247 10.43 -4.77 8.77
C ALA A 247 10.55 -3.26 8.47
N GLY A 248 9.81 -2.39 9.18
CA GLY A 248 9.83 -0.94 8.94
C GLY A 248 8.97 -0.48 7.75
N VAL A 249 8.02 -1.30 7.33
CA VAL A 249 7.04 -1.00 6.28
C VAL A 249 5.66 -1.04 6.90
N HIS A 250 4.90 0.04 6.77
CA HIS A 250 3.47 0.08 7.06
C HIS A 250 2.70 -0.07 5.75
N THR A 251 1.83 -1.07 5.67
CA THR A 251 1.07 -1.40 4.46
C THR A 251 -0.42 -1.31 4.74
N ILE A 252 -1.14 -0.53 3.94
CA ILE A 252 -2.58 -0.33 4.03
C ILE A 252 -3.25 -1.04 2.85
N MET A 253 -4.23 -1.89 3.15
CA MET A 253 -5.08 -2.58 2.18
C MET A 253 -6.45 -1.89 2.22
N LEU A 254 -6.86 -1.29 1.11
CA LEU A 254 -8.15 -0.61 0.95
C LEU A 254 -9.11 -1.45 0.09
N GLY A 255 -10.40 -1.27 0.35
CA GLY A 255 -11.50 -1.92 -0.36
C GLY A 255 -12.11 -0.98 -1.41
N SER A 256 -11.89 -1.29 -2.68
CA SER A 256 -12.49 -0.55 -3.81
C SER A 256 -14.00 -0.77 -3.97
N TYR A 257 -14.57 -1.86 -3.44
CA TYR A 257 -15.99 -2.20 -3.57
C TYR A 257 -16.75 -2.22 -2.23
N THR A 258 -16.27 -1.42 -1.28
CA THR A 258 -16.98 -1.04 -0.05
C THR A 258 -17.00 0.48 0.06
N ASP A 259 -17.87 1.03 0.90
CA ASP A 259 -18.08 2.47 0.97
C ASP A 259 -16.75 3.18 1.35
N TYR A 260 -16.37 4.18 0.56
CA TYR A 260 -15.12 4.94 0.70
C TYR A 260 -15.33 6.45 0.78
N ASP A 261 -16.59 6.91 0.78
CA ASP A 261 -16.88 8.33 0.94
C ASP A 261 -16.49 8.83 2.34
N LYS A 262 -16.41 10.15 2.50
CA LYS A 262 -15.95 10.80 3.75
C LYS A 262 -16.74 10.45 5.02
N TYR A 263 -17.91 9.83 4.90
CA TYR A 263 -18.74 9.39 6.02
C TYR A 263 -18.63 7.87 6.28
N SER A 264 -17.95 7.12 5.41
CA SER A 264 -17.84 5.67 5.54
C SER A 264 -16.89 5.25 6.66
N ASP A 265 -17.10 4.04 7.18
CA ASP A 265 -16.21 3.44 8.19
C ASP A 265 -14.78 3.30 7.65
N GLN A 266 -14.62 2.89 6.39
CA GLN A 266 -13.30 2.77 5.74
C GLN A 266 -12.56 4.10 5.71
N TYR A 267 -13.22 5.20 5.34
CA TYR A 267 -12.58 6.51 5.28
C TYR A 267 -12.13 6.99 6.66
N ASN A 268 -13.00 6.81 7.67
CA ASN A 268 -12.70 7.19 9.04
C ASN A 268 -11.57 6.35 9.64
N TRP A 269 -11.58 5.04 9.37
CA TRP A 269 -10.51 4.12 9.75
C TRP A 269 -9.18 4.51 9.08
N LEU A 270 -9.16 4.71 7.76
CA LEU A 270 -7.96 5.11 7.01
C LEU A 270 -7.35 6.39 7.60
N LYS A 271 -8.18 7.38 7.90
CA LYS A 271 -7.72 8.63 8.53
C LYS A 271 -7.09 8.38 9.90
N ALA A 272 -7.67 7.50 10.71
CA ALA A 272 -7.14 7.16 12.03
C ALA A 272 -5.83 6.37 11.94
N ASP A 273 -5.76 5.41 11.03
CA ASP A 273 -4.58 4.58 10.76
C ASP A 273 -3.40 5.43 10.29
N LEU A 274 -3.60 6.31 9.29
CA LEU A 274 -2.57 7.23 8.80
C LEU A 274 -2.05 8.20 9.87
N LEU A 275 -2.88 8.59 10.85
CA LEU A 275 -2.45 9.44 11.97
C LEU A 275 -1.56 8.70 12.98
N ASN A 276 -1.65 7.36 13.01
CA ASN A 276 -0.85 6.52 13.90
C ASN A 276 0.46 6.04 13.25
N VAL A 277 0.68 6.30 11.96
CA VAL A 277 1.92 5.95 11.26
C VAL A 277 3.09 6.79 11.79
N ASP A 278 4.05 6.11 12.41
CA ASP A 278 5.32 6.69 12.85
C ASP A 278 6.41 6.41 11.81
N ARG A 279 6.80 7.43 11.04
CA ARG A 279 7.78 7.31 9.94
C ARG A 279 9.22 7.07 10.41
N GLU A 280 9.53 7.21 11.71
CA GLU A 280 10.83 6.79 12.23
C GLU A 280 10.87 5.26 12.39
N ARG A 281 9.74 4.66 12.79
CA ARG A 281 9.58 3.22 12.98
C ARG A 281 9.24 2.48 11.69
N THR A 282 8.28 2.99 10.93
CA THR A 282 7.86 2.49 9.61
C THR A 282 8.12 3.54 8.54
N PRO A 283 9.39 3.70 8.13
CA PRO A 283 9.72 4.73 7.15
C PRO A 283 8.96 4.56 5.84
N TRP A 284 8.67 3.32 5.41
CA TRP A 284 7.93 3.06 4.16
C TRP A 284 6.43 2.94 4.41
N LEU A 285 5.65 3.64 3.58
CA LEU A 285 4.19 3.57 3.58
C LEU A 285 3.70 3.10 2.21
N LEU A 286 3.14 1.90 2.17
CA LEU A 286 2.57 1.27 0.98
C LEU A 286 1.05 1.27 1.09
N VAL A 287 0.36 1.42 -0.04
CA VAL A 287 -1.09 1.27 -0.11
C VAL A 287 -1.44 0.31 -1.25
N LEU A 288 -2.43 -0.54 -1.04
CA LEU A 288 -2.96 -1.47 -2.04
C LEU A 288 -4.47 -1.37 -2.08
N PHE A 289 -5.02 -1.41 -3.29
CA PHE A 289 -6.46 -1.54 -3.55
C PHE A 289 -6.64 -2.18 -4.92
N HIS A 290 -7.87 -2.50 -5.32
CA HIS A 290 -8.07 -3.24 -6.56
C HIS A 290 -8.12 -2.33 -7.81
N VAL A 291 -8.96 -1.30 -7.79
CA VAL A 291 -9.24 -0.47 -8.98
C VAL A 291 -8.19 0.66 -9.12
N PRO A 292 -7.37 0.70 -10.19
CA PRO A 292 -6.32 1.70 -10.35
C PRO A 292 -6.89 3.11 -10.55
N TRP A 293 -6.29 4.09 -9.87
CA TRP A 293 -6.64 5.52 -10.02
C TRP A 293 -5.99 6.16 -11.25
N TYR A 294 -4.73 5.81 -11.52
CA TYR A 294 -3.99 6.25 -12.69
C TYR A 294 -3.87 5.09 -13.67
N ASN A 295 -4.73 5.10 -14.68
CA ASN A 295 -4.84 4.06 -15.69
C ASN A 295 -4.85 4.70 -17.09
N SER A 296 -3.94 4.30 -17.98
CA SER A 296 -3.93 4.75 -19.38
C SER A 296 -4.44 3.67 -20.33
N ASN A 297 -4.76 2.47 -19.85
CA ASN A 297 -5.38 1.41 -20.61
C ASN A 297 -6.85 1.72 -20.92
N ASN A 298 -7.36 1.45 -22.11
CA ASN A 298 -8.76 1.73 -22.43
C ASN A 298 -9.75 0.88 -21.61
N ALA A 299 -9.32 -0.25 -21.03
CA ALA A 299 -10.12 -1.02 -20.08
C ALA A 299 -10.27 -0.27 -18.76
N HIS A 300 -11.46 -0.33 -18.15
CA HIS A 300 -11.76 0.18 -16.80
C HIS A 300 -11.48 1.67 -16.59
N GLN A 301 -11.73 2.48 -17.62
CA GLN A 301 -11.50 3.91 -17.55
C GLN A 301 -12.52 4.64 -16.67
N GLY A 302 -11.99 5.42 -15.73
CA GLY A 302 -12.78 6.24 -14.80
C GLY A 302 -13.40 5.46 -13.62
N GLU A 303 -13.22 4.15 -13.54
CA GLU A 303 -13.82 3.33 -12.46
C GLU A 303 -13.26 3.67 -11.07
N GLY A 304 -12.01 4.14 -11.00
CA GLY A 304 -11.34 4.54 -9.76
C GLY A 304 -11.50 6.00 -9.38
N ASP A 305 -12.11 6.84 -10.23
CA ASP A 305 -12.06 8.30 -10.10
C ASP A 305 -12.72 8.80 -8.80
N ASP A 306 -13.87 8.24 -8.43
CA ASP A 306 -14.59 8.66 -7.21
C ASP A 306 -13.81 8.32 -5.93
N MET A 307 -13.19 7.14 -5.88
CA MET A 307 -12.32 6.74 -4.76
C MET A 307 -11.06 7.60 -4.71
N MET A 308 -10.45 7.91 -5.86
CA MET A 308 -9.31 8.81 -5.96
C MET A 308 -9.66 10.20 -5.41
N VAL A 309 -10.78 10.79 -5.83
CA VAL A 309 -11.24 12.10 -5.34
C VAL A 309 -11.43 12.10 -3.82
N ALA A 310 -11.97 11.03 -3.26
CA ALA A 310 -12.17 10.91 -1.82
C ALA A 310 -10.84 10.75 -1.06
N MET A 311 -9.98 9.83 -1.48
CA MET A 311 -8.89 9.30 -0.65
C MET A 311 -7.48 9.76 -1.06
N GLU A 312 -7.24 10.16 -2.31
CA GLU A 312 -5.92 10.64 -2.76
C GLU A 312 -5.37 11.79 -1.89
N PRO A 313 -6.18 12.78 -1.43
CA PRO A 313 -5.69 13.82 -0.54
C PRO A 313 -5.17 13.29 0.81
N LEU A 314 -5.77 12.22 1.35
CA LEU A 314 -5.30 11.59 2.61
C LEU A 314 -3.96 10.89 2.39
N LEU A 315 -3.85 10.12 1.31
CA LEU A 315 -2.64 9.37 0.96
C LEU A 315 -1.47 10.31 0.65
N TYR A 316 -1.73 11.40 -0.09
CA TYR A 316 -0.73 12.42 -0.37
C TYR A 316 -0.27 13.12 0.92
N ALA A 317 -1.19 13.50 1.80
CA ALA A 317 -0.88 14.20 3.05
C ALA A 317 -0.05 13.33 4.03
N ALA A 318 -0.35 12.03 4.11
CA ALA A 318 0.44 11.08 4.90
C ALA A 318 1.78 10.72 4.24
N GLY A 319 1.95 11.11 2.99
CA GLY A 319 3.14 10.85 2.22
C GLY A 319 3.32 9.36 1.93
N VAL A 320 2.32 8.74 1.32
CA VAL A 320 2.43 7.40 0.74
C VAL A 320 3.59 7.37 -0.26
N ASP A 321 4.32 6.25 -0.29
CA ASP A 321 5.48 6.09 -1.16
C ASP A 321 5.11 5.39 -2.47
N ILE A 322 4.33 4.31 -2.39
CA ILE A 322 3.92 3.45 -3.53
C ILE A 322 2.47 2.99 -3.31
N VAL A 323 1.71 2.99 -4.40
CA VAL A 323 0.36 2.44 -4.50
C VAL A 323 0.36 1.28 -5.49
N PHE A 324 -0.17 0.12 -5.11
CA PHE A 324 -0.40 -1.01 -6.01
C PHE A 324 -1.89 -1.23 -6.28
N ALA A 325 -2.22 -1.53 -7.53
CA ALA A 325 -3.55 -1.89 -7.96
C ALA A 325 -3.55 -3.07 -8.94
N GLY A 326 -4.67 -3.79 -9.01
CA GLY A 326 -4.92 -4.87 -9.96
C GLY A 326 -5.85 -4.43 -11.08
N HIS A 327 -6.90 -5.22 -11.33
CA HIS A 327 -8.10 -4.94 -12.15
C HIS A 327 -7.85 -4.82 -13.65
N VAL A 328 -6.97 -3.91 -14.04
CA VAL A 328 -6.57 -3.77 -15.44
C VAL A 328 -5.56 -4.87 -15.74
N HIS A 329 -5.92 -5.77 -16.66
CA HIS A 329 -5.10 -6.93 -17.03
C HIS A 329 -3.88 -6.58 -17.89
N ALA A 330 -3.01 -5.76 -17.32
CA ALA A 330 -1.75 -5.33 -17.87
C ALA A 330 -0.86 -4.75 -16.76
N TYR A 331 0.40 -4.53 -17.09
CA TYR A 331 1.32 -3.79 -16.25
C TYR A 331 1.36 -2.31 -16.65
N GLU A 332 1.28 -1.41 -15.68
CA GLU A 332 1.52 0.02 -15.88
C GLU A 332 2.16 0.64 -14.63
N ARG A 333 3.13 1.52 -14.83
CA ARG A 333 3.79 2.27 -13.78
C ARG A 333 3.76 3.75 -14.10
N SER A 334 3.40 4.55 -13.10
CA SER A 334 3.43 6.00 -13.18
C SER A 334 4.77 6.59 -12.73
N LYS A 335 5.03 7.83 -13.13
CA LYS A 335 5.87 8.77 -12.40
C LYS A 335 5.17 9.13 -11.08
N ARG A 336 5.88 9.84 -10.19
CA ARG A 336 5.23 10.41 -9.02
C ARG A 336 4.18 11.43 -9.46
N VAL A 337 2.95 11.22 -9.02
CA VAL A 337 1.77 11.93 -9.51
C VAL A 337 0.84 12.26 -8.35
N TYR A 338 0.16 13.39 -8.46
CA TYR A 338 -0.89 13.81 -7.55
C TYR A 338 -1.86 14.71 -8.30
N ASN A 339 -3.17 14.47 -8.15
CA ASN A 339 -4.23 15.26 -8.77
C ASN A 339 -4.02 15.43 -10.30
N GLY A 340 -3.71 14.34 -10.99
CA GLY A 340 -3.51 14.33 -12.44
C GLY A 340 -2.19 14.94 -12.94
N LYS A 341 -1.31 15.40 -12.03
CA LYS A 341 -0.09 16.15 -12.38
C LYS A 341 1.16 15.51 -11.80
N LEU A 342 2.27 15.67 -12.50
CA LEU A 342 3.58 15.26 -11.98
C LEU A 342 3.89 16.03 -10.69
N ASP A 343 4.15 15.29 -9.62
CA ASP A 343 4.47 15.85 -8.31
C ASP A 343 5.59 15.01 -7.68
N PRO A 344 6.78 15.57 -7.41
CA PRO A 344 7.88 14.85 -6.77
C PRO A 344 7.55 14.23 -5.40
N CYS A 345 6.53 14.73 -4.70
CA CYS A 345 6.05 14.21 -3.41
C CYS A 345 4.90 13.20 -3.54
N GLY A 346 4.30 13.08 -4.73
CA GLY A 346 3.23 12.13 -4.99
C GLY A 346 3.70 10.67 -4.91
N PRO A 347 2.79 9.73 -4.62
CA PRO A 347 3.10 8.31 -4.69
C PRO A 347 3.40 7.87 -6.13
N VAL A 348 4.14 6.76 -6.25
CA VAL A 348 4.23 6.01 -7.51
C VAL A 348 3.04 5.05 -7.55
N HIS A 349 2.23 5.09 -8.61
CA HIS A 349 1.15 4.14 -8.85
C HIS A 349 1.63 3.02 -9.77
N ILE A 350 1.34 1.78 -9.40
CA ILE A 350 1.67 0.58 -10.15
C ILE A 350 0.42 -0.27 -10.30
N THR A 351 -0.02 -0.45 -11.54
CA THR A 351 -1.02 -1.44 -11.94
C THR A 351 -0.29 -2.76 -12.24
N ILE A 352 -0.68 -3.83 -11.56
CA ILE A 352 -0.07 -5.17 -11.60
C ILE A 352 -1.16 -6.26 -11.67
N GLY A 353 -2.22 -5.98 -12.45
CA GLY A 353 -3.36 -6.90 -12.65
C GLY A 353 -3.11 -7.96 -13.73
N ASP A 354 -1.84 -8.22 -14.02
CA ASP A 354 -1.38 -9.11 -15.07
C ASP A 354 -1.00 -10.52 -14.55
N GLY A 355 -1.68 -11.00 -13.51
CA GLY A 355 -1.34 -12.26 -12.83
C GLY A 355 -1.62 -13.55 -13.60
N GLY A 356 -2.42 -13.49 -14.68
CA GLY A 356 -2.67 -14.65 -15.54
C GLY A 356 -4.11 -15.16 -15.56
N ASN A 357 -5.09 -14.34 -15.18
CA ASN A 357 -6.48 -14.76 -15.20
C ASN A 357 -7.00 -15.17 -16.59
N ARG A 358 -8.20 -15.75 -16.60
CA ARG A 358 -8.85 -16.32 -17.79
C ARG A 358 -9.44 -15.30 -18.76
N GLU A 359 -9.59 -14.04 -18.36
CA GLU A 359 -10.20 -13.01 -19.20
C GLU A 359 -9.22 -12.46 -20.23
N GLY A 360 -7.92 -12.65 -19.98
CA GLY A 360 -6.87 -12.25 -20.91
C GLY A 360 -6.38 -10.81 -20.69
N LEU A 361 -5.43 -10.39 -21.52
CA LEU A 361 -4.74 -9.11 -21.38
C LEU A 361 -5.52 -7.94 -21.99
N ALA A 362 -5.44 -6.79 -21.32
CA ALA A 362 -5.97 -5.52 -21.82
C ALA A 362 -4.94 -4.85 -22.75
N HIS A 363 -5.07 -5.02 -24.06
CA HIS A 363 -4.02 -4.64 -25.01
C HIS A 363 -4.01 -3.18 -25.48
N LYS A 364 -5.09 -2.43 -25.26
CA LYS A 364 -5.28 -1.11 -25.87
C LYS A 364 -5.01 0.00 -24.87
N TYR A 365 -4.13 0.93 -25.22
CA TYR A 365 -3.84 2.10 -24.41
C TYR A 365 -4.32 3.38 -25.08
N ARG A 366 -4.50 4.43 -24.28
CA ARG A 366 -4.75 5.79 -24.75
C ARG A 366 -3.51 6.35 -25.41
N GLU A 367 -3.71 7.06 -26.51
CA GLU A 367 -2.68 7.77 -27.26
C GLU A 367 -3.04 9.27 -27.39
N PRO A 368 -2.07 10.19 -27.23
CA PRO A 368 -0.68 9.92 -26.84
C PRO A 368 -0.56 9.42 -25.39
N GLU A 369 0.56 8.77 -25.06
CA GLU A 369 0.89 8.38 -23.69
C GLU A 369 0.74 9.57 -22.73
N PRO A 370 -0.04 9.44 -21.63
CA PRO A 370 -0.14 10.50 -20.63
C PRO A 370 1.23 10.78 -19.98
N GLU A 371 1.55 12.05 -19.70
CA GLU A 371 2.88 12.42 -19.18
C GLU A 371 3.26 11.72 -17.86
N TRP A 372 2.27 11.33 -17.06
CA TRP A 372 2.45 10.61 -15.80
C TRP A 372 2.72 9.11 -16.00
N SER A 373 2.37 8.50 -17.13
CA SER A 373 2.75 7.12 -17.43
C SER A 373 4.24 7.11 -17.80
N ILE A 374 5.00 6.14 -17.28
CA ILE A 374 6.43 5.98 -17.64
C ILE A 374 6.73 4.62 -18.24
N PHE A 375 5.93 3.61 -17.92
CA PHE A 375 6.04 2.29 -18.55
C PHE A 375 4.69 1.60 -18.51
N ARG A 376 4.30 0.97 -19.61
CA ARG A 376 3.06 0.19 -19.74
C ARG A 376 3.24 -0.94 -20.73
N GLU A 377 2.82 -2.14 -20.35
CA GLU A 377 2.93 -3.34 -21.19
C GLU A 377 1.81 -4.32 -20.84
N ALA A 378 1.08 -4.80 -21.86
CA ALA A 378 0.08 -5.84 -21.67
C ALA A 378 0.73 -7.22 -21.90
N SER A 379 1.38 -7.74 -20.87
CA SER A 379 1.95 -9.08 -20.79
C SER A 379 1.68 -9.61 -19.39
N PHE A 380 1.58 -10.93 -19.21
CA PHE A 380 1.45 -11.52 -17.88
C PHE A 380 2.77 -11.51 -17.11
N GLY A 381 2.70 -11.35 -15.81
CA GLY A 381 3.88 -11.17 -14.98
C GLY A 381 3.59 -11.03 -13.49
N HIS A 382 4.63 -10.64 -12.78
CA HIS A 382 4.58 -10.25 -11.37
C HIS A 382 5.66 -9.21 -11.06
N GLY A 383 5.49 -8.52 -9.94
CA GLY A 383 6.43 -7.56 -9.41
C GLY A 383 7.24 -8.08 -8.23
N GLU A 384 8.43 -7.52 -8.06
CA GLU A 384 9.30 -7.70 -6.89
C GLU A 384 9.66 -6.32 -6.34
N LEU A 385 9.30 -6.06 -5.09
CA LEU A 385 9.68 -4.86 -4.35
C LEU A 385 10.67 -5.25 -3.26
N LYS A 386 11.95 -4.91 -3.46
CA LYS A 386 12.99 -5.11 -2.47
C LYS A 386 13.33 -3.80 -1.77
N ILE A 387 12.92 -3.67 -0.51
CA ILE A 387 13.21 -2.50 0.30
C ILE A 387 14.54 -2.70 1.00
N MET A 388 15.52 -1.86 0.66
CA MET A 388 16.91 -2.05 1.10
C MET A 388 17.22 -1.34 2.42
N ASN A 389 16.59 -0.19 2.65
CA ASN A 389 16.75 0.63 3.86
C ASN A 389 15.62 1.67 3.92
N SER A 390 15.68 2.61 4.87
CA SER A 390 14.66 3.65 5.07
C SER A 390 14.47 4.62 3.89
N THR A 391 15.33 4.64 2.87
CA THR A 391 15.31 5.63 1.77
C THR A 391 15.27 5.04 0.37
N HIS A 392 15.75 3.81 0.17
CA HIS A 392 15.85 3.17 -1.14
C HIS A 392 15.11 1.83 -1.18
N ALA A 393 14.30 1.67 -2.22
CA ALA A 393 13.71 0.40 -2.62
C ALA A 393 14.01 0.14 -4.10
N LEU A 394 14.12 -1.13 -4.48
CA LEU A 394 14.24 -1.59 -5.85
C LEU A 394 12.90 -2.21 -6.24
N TRP A 395 12.27 -1.67 -7.27
CA TRP A 395 11.12 -2.27 -7.92
C TRP A 395 11.57 -2.93 -9.23
N SER A 396 11.11 -4.15 -9.46
CA SER A 396 11.24 -4.80 -10.75
C SER A 396 9.98 -5.55 -11.16
N TRP A 397 9.62 -5.43 -12.42
CA TRP A 397 8.55 -6.23 -13.03
C TRP A 397 9.14 -7.28 -13.95
N HIS A 398 8.62 -8.50 -13.82
CA HIS A 398 9.10 -9.69 -14.49
C HIS A 398 7.99 -10.32 -15.32
N ARG A 399 8.22 -10.41 -16.62
CA ARG A 399 7.29 -11.01 -17.58
C ARG A 399 7.41 -12.54 -17.58
N ASN A 400 6.32 -13.22 -17.88
CA ASN A 400 6.22 -14.70 -17.89
C ASN A 400 6.77 -15.42 -19.15
N ASP A 401 7.66 -14.83 -19.94
CA ASP A 401 8.03 -15.45 -21.23
C ASP A 401 8.96 -16.68 -21.12
N ASP A 402 8.53 -17.78 -21.75
CA ASP A 402 9.28 -18.99 -22.12
C ASP A 402 10.07 -19.72 -21.01
N ASP A 403 9.40 -20.05 -19.91
CA ASP A 403 9.95 -20.81 -18.77
C ASP A 403 11.14 -20.13 -18.03
N GLU A 404 11.54 -18.92 -18.43
CA GLU A 404 12.61 -18.13 -17.81
C GLU A 404 12.14 -16.74 -17.35
N GLN A 405 12.55 -16.34 -16.16
CA GLN A 405 12.23 -15.03 -15.59
C GLN A 405 12.99 -13.91 -16.35
N VAL A 406 12.26 -13.10 -17.14
CA VAL A 406 12.84 -11.91 -17.78
C VAL A 406 12.41 -10.65 -17.04
N SER A 407 13.35 -10.04 -16.31
CA SER A 407 13.15 -8.71 -15.74
C SER A 407 13.16 -7.67 -16.87
N LYS A 408 12.00 -7.09 -17.16
CA LYS A 408 11.84 -6.07 -18.21
C LYS A 408 12.04 -4.67 -17.69
N GLU A 409 11.72 -4.47 -16.42
CA GLU A 409 11.85 -3.18 -15.78
C GLU A 409 12.54 -3.34 -14.42
N LYS A 410 13.56 -2.51 -14.16
CA LYS A 410 14.20 -2.36 -12.85
C LYS A 410 14.37 -0.88 -12.56
N ASN A 411 13.80 -0.42 -11.46
CA ASN A 411 13.88 0.98 -11.03
C ASN A 411 14.20 1.10 -9.55
N ILE A 412 15.10 2.01 -9.22
CA ILE A 412 15.33 2.42 -7.84
C ILE A 412 14.30 3.47 -7.49
N ILE A 413 13.40 3.15 -6.57
CA ILE A 413 12.47 4.10 -5.97
C ILE A 413 13.17 4.74 -4.78
N LYS A 414 13.50 6.02 -4.92
CA LYS A 414 14.00 6.85 -3.82
C LYS A 414 12.84 7.58 -3.17
N LYS A 415 12.84 7.64 -1.84
CA LYS A 415 11.92 8.55 -1.13
C LYS A 415 12.22 9.99 -1.49
N PRO A 416 11.20 10.82 -1.74
CA PRO A 416 11.43 12.23 -1.95
C PRO A 416 11.97 12.85 -0.65
N ALA A 417 12.83 13.85 -0.78
CA ALA A 417 13.16 14.73 0.33
C ALA A 417 11.90 15.55 0.64
N ARG A 418 11.06 15.05 1.55
CA ARG A 418 9.83 15.76 1.93
C ARG A 418 10.20 16.91 2.87
N PRO A 419 9.69 18.14 2.63
CA PRO A 419 9.66 19.13 3.69
C PRO A 419 8.83 18.56 4.87
N PRO A 420 9.12 18.97 6.12
CA PRO A 420 8.37 18.49 7.27
C PRO A 420 6.86 18.70 7.05
N PRO A 421 6.02 17.77 7.55
CA PRO A 421 4.58 17.84 7.31
C PRO A 421 4.03 19.20 7.74
N PRO A 422 3.01 19.73 7.04
CA PRO A 422 2.38 20.97 7.43
C PRO A 422 1.92 20.88 8.89
N SER A 423 2.21 21.94 9.64
CA SER A 423 1.88 22.04 11.07
C SER A 423 0.42 21.62 11.36
N PRO A 424 0.18 20.68 12.29
CA PRO A 424 -1.18 20.26 12.65
C PRO A 424 -1.99 21.44 13.21
N GLY A 425 -3.31 21.48 13.00
CA GLY A 425 -4.17 22.56 13.51
C GLY A 425 -5.44 22.77 12.70
N SER A 426 -6.33 23.62 13.20
CA SER A 426 -7.59 23.97 12.53
C SER A 426 -7.75 25.50 12.46
N LEU A 427 -8.06 25.99 11.26
CA LEU A 427 -8.41 27.40 11.01
C LEU A 427 -9.81 27.77 11.55
N GLY A 428 -10.56 26.81 12.10
CA GLY A 428 -11.85 27.04 12.74
C GLY A 428 -12.94 27.57 11.80
N ILE A 429 -13.96 28.20 12.38
CA ILE A 429 -15.07 28.83 11.65
C ILE A 429 -14.52 30.06 10.88
N PRO A 430 -14.92 30.29 9.61
CA PRO A 430 -14.46 31.44 8.83
C PRO A 430 -14.64 32.77 9.60
N ILE A 431 -13.68 33.69 9.46
CA ILE A 431 -13.66 35.05 10.04
C ILE A 431 -13.33 35.11 11.54
N ILE A 432 -13.84 34.19 12.37
CA ILE A 432 -13.64 34.27 13.84
C ILE A 432 -12.58 33.27 14.32
N GLY A 433 -12.44 32.11 13.68
CA GLY A 433 -11.46 31.10 14.06
C GLY A 433 -11.55 30.76 15.55
N GLN A 434 -10.43 30.92 16.26
CA GLN A 434 -10.32 30.66 17.70
C GLN A 434 -10.28 31.94 18.54
N SER A 435 -10.54 33.10 17.94
CA SER A 435 -10.37 34.43 18.55
C SER A 435 -11.22 34.64 19.81
N LEU A 436 -12.49 34.21 19.78
CA LEU A 436 -13.38 34.37 20.94
C LEU A 436 -12.90 33.54 22.13
N SER A 437 -12.45 32.31 21.88
CA SER A 437 -11.92 31.45 22.94
C SER A 437 -10.63 32.01 23.54
N LEU A 438 -9.77 32.64 22.71
CA LEU A 438 -8.57 33.33 23.18
C LEU A 438 -8.94 34.55 24.02
N LEU A 439 -9.88 35.39 23.55
CA LEU A 439 -10.34 36.57 24.30
C LEU A 439 -10.96 36.21 25.64
N TRP A 440 -11.71 35.11 25.71
CA TRP A 440 -12.25 34.60 26.97
C TRP A 440 -11.15 34.14 27.91
N ALA A 441 -10.15 33.40 27.40
CA ALA A 441 -8.99 32.98 28.19
C ALA A 441 -8.18 34.18 28.69
N MET A 442 -7.98 35.22 27.86
CA MET A 442 -7.33 36.47 28.27
C MET A 442 -8.12 37.18 29.38
N ARG A 443 -9.45 37.31 29.25
CA ARG A 443 -10.31 37.90 30.29
C ARG A 443 -10.28 37.11 31.60
N ALA A 444 -10.20 35.79 31.50
CA ALA A 444 -10.11 34.90 32.67
C ALA A 444 -8.68 34.73 33.20
N ASN A 445 -7.68 35.44 32.65
CA ASN A 445 -6.26 35.32 32.99
C ASN A 445 -5.72 33.87 32.89
N THR A 446 -6.21 33.12 31.90
CA THR A 446 -5.86 31.71 31.63
C THR A 446 -5.31 31.50 30.20
N ALA A 447 -4.82 32.58 29.56
CA ALA A 447 -4.28 32.52 28.20
C ALA A 447 -3.11 31.54 28.05
N ASP A 448 -2.24 31.43 29.05
CA ASP A 448 -1.12 30.48 29.02
C ASP A 448 -1.60 29.02 29.00
N ARG A 449 -2.65 28.71 29.77
CA ARG A 449 -3.28 27.38 29.75
C ARG A 449 -3.94 27.11 28.41
N TRP A 450 -4.64 28.10 27.86
CA TRP A 450 -5.27 28.01 26.53
C TRP A 450 -4.23 27.72 25.42
N MET A 451 -3.03 28.30 25.53
CA MET A 451 -1.89 28.06 24.63
C MET A 451 -1.30 26.65 24.83
N ALA A 452 -1.07 26.26 26.09
CA ALA A 452 -0.51 24.95 26.46
C ALA A 452 -1.41 23.77 26.04
N GLU A 453 -2.73 23.92 26.11
CA GLU A 453 -3.67 22.90 25.66
C GLU A 453 -3.62 22.67 24.15
N ARG A 454 -3.40 23.73 23.36
CA ARG A 454 -3.26 23.65 21.89
C ARG A 454 -1.92 23.09 21.49
N ALA A 455 -0.86 23.49 22.18
CA ALA A 455 0.45 22.88 22.10
C ALA A 455 0.39 21.36 22.33
N LYS A 456 -0.35 20.93 23.36
CA LYS A 456 -0.54 19.50 23.68
C LYS A 456 -1.41 18.78 22.64
N ARG A 457 -2.44 19.44 22.11
CA ARG A 457 -3.40 18.85 21.17
C ARG A 457 -2.90 18.78 19.72
N TYR A 458 -2.15 19.77 19.28
CA TYR A 458 -1.77 19.97 17.88
C TYR A 458 -0.24 19.99 17.65
N GLY A 459 0.56 19.82 18.71
CA GLY A 459 2.02 19.73 18.62
C GLY A 459 2.77 21.07 18.79
N PRO A 460 4.11 21.06 18.59
CA PRO A 460 5.03 22.20 18.82
C PRO A 460 4.72 23.48 18.03
N ILE A 461 4.07 23.32 16.88
CA ILE A 461 3.84 24.42 15.95
C ILE A 461 2.42 24.28 15.40
N PRO A 462 1.35 24.76 16.07
CA PRO A 462 0.01 24.58 15.52
C PRO A 462 -0.47 25.73 14.64
N LYS A 463 -1.26 25.41 13.62
CA LYS A 463 -1.99 26.40 12.80
C LYS A 463 -3.29 26.82 13.47
N LEU A 464 -3.49 28.13 13.57
CA LEU A 464 -4.65 28.77 14.19
C LEU A 464 -5.24 29.81 13.23
N SER A 465 -6.46 30.25 13.52
CA SER A 465 -7.02 31.49 12.96
C SER A 465 -7.35 32.41 14.12
N LEU A 466 -6.65 33.53 14.20
CA LEU A 466 -6.80 34.54 15.25
C LEU A 466 -7.12 35.89 14.60
N PHE A 467 -8.18 36.51 15.06
CA PHE A 467 -8.71 37.79 14.59
C PHE A 467 -8.88 37.84 13.06
N GLY A 468 -9.38 36.76 12.47
CA GLY A 468 -9.58 36.64 11.03
C GLY A 468 -8.30 36.47 10.20
N LYS A 469 -7.15 36.23 10.86
CA LYS A 469 -5.86 35.99 10.21
C LYS A 469 -5.35 34.58 10.50
N PRO A 470 -4.81 33.87 9.49
CA PRO A 470 -4.02 32.68 9.72
C PRO A 470 -2.85 33.02 10.64
N ALA A 471 -2.69 32.25 11.70
CA ALA A 471 -1.65 32.41 12.69
C ALA A 471 -0.94 31.08 12.90
N VAL A 472 0.38 31.14 13.06
CA VAL A 472 1.19 29.99 13.48
C VAL A 472 1.64 30.28 14.90
N PHE A 473 1.25 29.41 15.82
CA PHE A 473 1.78 29.44 17.17
C PHE A 473 3.05 28.58 17.19
N ILE A 474 4.10 29.03 17.87
CA ILE A 474 5.37 28.30 17.99
C ILE A 474 5.70 28.24 19.47
N HIS A 475 5.95 27.04 20.01
CA HIS A 475 6.26 26.85 21.44
C HIS A 475 7.46 25.93 21.69
N GLY A 476 8.10 26.12 22.85
CA GLY A 476 9.22 25.30 23.30
C GLY A 476 10.60 25.74 22.81
N GLN A 477 11.62 24.93 23.12
CA GLN A 477 13.03 25.26 22.87
C GLN A 477 13.35 25.44 21.37
N ALA A 478 12.71 24.64 20.51
CA ALA A 478 12.87 24.74 19.06
C ALA A 478 12.30 26.08 18.53
N ALA A 479 11.20 26.57 19.11
CA ALA A 479 10.63 27.87 18.78
C ALA A 479 11.57 29.02 19.13
N ASN A 480 12.13 28.98 20.34
CA ASN A 480 13.09 29.99 20.80
C ASN A 480 14.31 30.02 19.88
N LYS A 481 14.87 28.85 19.54
CA LYS A 481 15.99 28.77 18.60
C LYS A 481 15.61 29.39 17.26
N PHE A 482 14.48 29.00 16.67
CA PHE A 482 14.01 29.56 15.40
C PHE A 482 13.85 31.08 15.45
N VAL A 483 13.20 31.63 16.47
CA VAL A 483 13.00 33.09 16.64
C VAL A 483 14.34 33.83 16.82
N PHE A 484 15.27 33.27 17.58
CA PHE A 484 16.57 33.93 17.86
C PHE A 484 17.64 33.69 16.79
N THR A 485 17.49 32.69 15.92
CA THR A 485 18.47 32.40 14.86
C THR A 485 17.99 32.74 13.45
N SER A 486 16.70 33.03 13.25
CA SER A 486 16.17 33.46 11.95
C SER A 486 16.59 34.90 11.65
N ASP A 487 16.93 35.17 10.40
CA ASP A 487 17.21 36.52 9.94
C ASP A 487 15.93 37.24 9.46
N HIS A 488 16.09 38.52 9.11
CA HIS A 488 15.00 39.38 8.64
C HIS A 488 14.37 38.94 7.30
N SER A 489 14.98 38.01 6.56
CA SER A 489 14.38 37.45 5.35
C SER A 489 13.33 36.38 5.66
N ILE A 490 13.39 35.78 6.86
CA ILE A 490 12.52 34.69 7.31
C ILE A 490 11.46 35.19 8.32
N MET A 491 11.81 36.14 9.20
CA MET A 491 10.90 36.66 10.23
C MET A 491 11.06 38.17 10.41
N ASN A 492 9.94 38.92 10.33
CA ASN A 492 9.90 40.35 10.63
C ASN A 492 8.84 40.67 11.68
N ASN A 493 9.18 41.59 12.59
CA ASN A 493 8.25 42.09 13.59
C ASN A 493 7.38 43.19 12.97
N TYR A 494 6.07 43.14 13.19
CA TYR A 494 5.12 44.15 12.75
C TYR A 494 4.24 44.55 13.93
N GLN A 495 4.30 45.81 14.36
CA GLN A 495 3.39 46.31 15.40
C GLN A 495 2.03 46.65 14.81
N THR A 496 1.04 46.75 15.70
CA THR A 496 -0.31 47.19 15.34
C THR A 496 -0.30 48.64 14.85
N GLU A 497 -1.26 48.97 13.98
CA GLU A 497 -1.36 50.31 13.40
C GLU A 497 -1.50 51.40 14.47
N SER A 498 -2.16 51.10 15.58
CA SER A 498 -2.27 52.00 16.73
C SER A 498 -0.91 52.33 17.36
N ILE A 499 -0.01 51.34 17.47
CA ILE A 499 1.34 51.55 18.00
C ILE A 499 2.18 52.35 17.00
N LYS A 500 2.05 52.07 15.69
CA LYS A 500 2.70 52.83 14.63
C LYS A 500 2.25 54.29 14.58
N MET A 501 0.97 54.56 14.81
CA MET A 501 0.46 55.92 14.90
C MET A 501 1.04 56.70 16.08
N ILE A 502 1.28 56.03 17.22
CA ILE A 502 1.81 56.68 18.43
C ILE A 502 3.33 56.87 18.34
N LEU A 503 4.05 55.85 17.90
CA LEU A 503 5.52 55.82 17.93
C LEU A 503 6.15 56.27 16.60
N GLY A 504 5.37 56.36 15.53
CA GLY A 504 5.81 56.68 14.18
C GLY A 504 6.42 55.49 13.44
N ASN A 505 6.34 55.55 12.10
CA ASN A 505 6.78 54.49 11.18
C ASN A 505 8.31 54.29 11.12
N ARG A 506 9.08 55.01 11.94
CA ARG A 506 10.54 54.90 12.03
C ARG A 506 11.03 54.66 13.47
N CYS A 507 10.14 54.25 14.36
CA CYS A 507 10.59 53.86 15.70
C CYS A 507 11.41 52.56 15.64
N LEU A 508 12.31 52.37 16.61
CA LEU A 508 13.19 51.19 16.67
C LEU A 508 12.41 49.85 16.66
N LEU A 509 11.16 49.85 17.13
CA LEU A 509 10.29 48.67 17.15
C LEU A 509 9.76 48.27 15.76
N GLU A 510 9.83 49.19 14.79
CA GLU A 510 9.35 49.01 13.41
C GLU A 510 10.49 48.84 12.40
N LEU A 511 11.70 49.29 12.74
CA LEU A 511 12.86 49.13 11.87
C LEU A 511 13.30 47.68 11.84
N SER A 512 13.71 47.21 10.67
CA SER A 512 14.28 45.87 10.45
C SER A 512 15.55 45.94 9.60
N GLY A 513 16.34 44.88 9.59
CA GLY A 513 17.52 44.76 8.72
C GLY A 513 18.58 45.85 8.97
N GLU A 514 19.10 46.41 7.87
CA GLU A 514 20.18 47.41 7.91
C GLU A 514 19.75 48.73 8.54
N ASP A 515 18.49 49.15 8.37
CA ASP A 515 17.98 50.38 8.98
C ASP A 515 17.89 50.26 10.51
N HIS A 516 17.46 49.08 11.02
CA HIS A 516 17.49 48.81 12.46
C HIS A 516 18.91 48.78 13.02
N LYS A 517 19.85 48.10 12.33
CA LYS A 517 21.26 48.08 12.74
C LYS A 517 21.86 49.48 12.77
N ARG A 518 21.58 50.28 11.75
CA ARG A 518 22.04 51.66 11.64
C ARG A 518 21.53 52.51 12.79
N GLU A 519 20.22 52.57 13.02
CA GLU A 519 19.66 53.38 14.11
C GLU A 519 20.07 52.87 15.50
N ARG A 520 20.17 51.55 15.70
CA ARG A 520 20.68 50.98 16.96
C ARG A 520 22.15 51.32 17.20
N SER A 521 22.97 51.38 16.15
CA SER A 521 24.39 51.77 16.24
C SER A 521 24.58 53.25 16.62
N VAL A 522 23.56 54.09 16.44
CA VAL A 522 23.55 55.49 16.89
C VAL A 522 23.13 55.61 18.37
N LEU A 523 22.43 54.61 18.92
CA LEU A 523 21.96 54.57 20.32
C LEU A 523 22.91 53.83 21.28
N ALA A 524 23.91 53.12 20.76
CA ALA A 524 24.93 52.40 21.51
C ALA A 524 26.22 53.22 21.58
#